data_AF-A0A2D7IDM5-F1
#
_entry.id   AF-A0A2D7IDM5-F1
#
_cell.length_a   1.000
_cell.length_b   1.000
_cell.length_c   1.000
_cell.angle_alpha   90.00
_cell.angle_beta   90.00
_cell.angle_gamma   90.00
#
_symmetry.space_group_name_H-M   'P 1'
#
loop_
_entity.id
_entity.type
_entity.pdbx_description
1 polymer ?
#
loop_
_entity_poly.entity_id
_entity_poly.type
_entity_poly.pdbx_seq_one_letter_code
_entity_poly.pdbx_strand_id
1 'polypeptide(L)'
;MTEFISPFGPMIMHSKLSDECFNILRANANDSRHEDLDFRQKLSGNIHYEYKINFKTLEHKNLVVNELLSFAKQYVNACREQYRVKRFNEVKAKNLQIIDPIWVNFMRNGEWNPVHFHAGQISCVTYLSIPREINEENKVDP
;
A
#
# COMPACT_ATOMS: atom_id res chain seq x y z
N MET A 1 13.34 -9.74 2.62
CA MET A 1 13.99 -9.19 3.83
C MET A 1 13.17 -7.99 4.25
N THR A 2 12.77 -7.93 5.52
CA THR A 2 12.02 -6.79 6.07
C THR A 2 12.99 -5.82 6.72
N GLU A 3 12.84 -4.54 6.44
CA GLU A 3 13.70 -3.46 6.95
C GLU A 3 12.85 -2.41 7.67
N PHE A 4 13.41 -1.82 8.73
CA PHE A 4 12.79 -0.74 9.50
C PHE A 4 13.73 0.46 9.54
N ILE A 5 13.22 1.63 9.15
CA ILE A 5 13.99 2.87 9.01
C ILE A 5 13.27 3.98 9.78
N SER A 6 13.99 4.89 10.41
CA SER A 6 13.40 6.03 11.13
C SER A 6 14.28 7.28 11.03
N PRO A 7 14.38 7.91 9.84
CA PRO A 7 15.31 9.00 9.61
C PRO A 7 14.88 10.27 10.35
N PHE A 8 13.66 10.77 10.14
CA PHE A 8 13.15 12.01 10.77
C PHE A 8 11.61 12.03 10.91
N GLY A 9 11.00 10.94 11.39
CA GLY A 9 9.54 10.83 11.50
C GLY A 9 9.07 9.50 12.06
N PRO A 10 7.78 9.13 11.87
CA PRO A 10 7.30 7.78 12.15
C PRO A 10 8.18 6.73 11.45
N MET A 11 8.32 5.57 12.07
CA MET A 11 9.02 4.43 11.48
C MET A 11 8.47 4.12 10.09
N ILE A 12 9.33 3.73 9.17
CA ILE A 12 9.00 3.20 7.86
C ILE A 12 9.38 1.72 7.86
N MET A 13 8.47 0.85 7.43
CA MET A 13 8.78 -0.56 7.19
C MET A 13 8.76 -0.84 5.69
N HIS A 14 9.84 -1.42 5.20
CA HIS A 14 9.97 -1.89 3.83
C HIS A 14 9.99 -3.42 3.82
N SER A 15 9.14 -4.04 3.01
CA SER A 15 9.01 -5.49 2.91
C SER A 15 8.61 -5.89 1.49
N LYS A 16 8.64 -7.21 1.21
CA LYS A 16 8.25 -7.79 -0.07
C LYS A 16 7.03 -8.68 0.13
N LEU A 17 6.06 -8.57 -0.77
CA LEU A 17 4.96 -9.53 -0.87
C LEU A 17 5.49 -10.94 -1.20
N SER A 18 4.75 -11.97 -0.77
CA SER A 18 4.85 -13.31 -1.32
C SER A 18 4.56 -13.30 -2.82
N ASP A 19 5.17 -14.21 -3.57
CA ASP A 19 4.96 -14.27 -5.02
C ASP A 19 3.49 -14.57 -5.37
N GLU A 20 2.80 -15.36 -4.53
CA GLU A 20 1.38 -15.65 -4.67
C GLU A 20 0.51 -14.40 -4.50
N CYS A 21 0.68 -13.67 -3.40
CA CYS A 21 -0.03 -12.42 -3.16
C CYS A 21 0.28 -11.37 -4.23
N PHE A 22 1.55 -11.25 -4.62
CA PHE A 22 1.96 -10.36 -5.71
C PHE A 22 1.23 -10.69 -7.02
N ASN A 23 1.22 -11.96 -7.42
CA ASN A 23 0.60 -12.39 -8.67
C ASN A 23 -0.92 -12.19 -8.65
N ILE A 24 -1.59 -12.54 -7.54
CA ILE A 24 -3.02 -12.32 -7.36
C ILE A 24 -3.35 -10.83 -7.41
N LEU A 25 -2.66 -10.01 -6.62
CA LEU A 25 -2.92 -8.58 -6.53
C LEU A 25 -2.67 -7.89 -7.87
N ARG A 26 -1.58 -8.24 -8.57
CA ARG A 26 -1.25 -7.70 -9.91
C ARG A 26 -2.29 -8.09 -10.95
N ALA A 27 -2.75 -9.34 -10.98
CA ALA A 27 -3.76 -9.77 -11.92
C ALA A 27 -5.10 -9.02 -11.71
N ASN A 28 -5.60 -8.99 -10.47
CA ASN A 28 -6.87 -8.30 -10.16
C ASN A 28 -6.75 -6.78 -10.35
N ALA A 29 -5.59 -6.17 -10.07
CA ALA A 29 -5.33 -4.77 -10.36
C ALA A 29 -5.46 -4.48 -11.86
N ASN A 30 -4.79 -5.26 -12.73
CA ASN A 30 -4.88 -5.08 -14.18
C ASN A 30 -6.29 -5.27 -14.72
N ASP A 31 -7.01 -6.27 -14.21
CA ASP A 31 -8.40 -6.53 -14.58
C ASP A 31 -9.35 -5.40 -14.11
N SER A 32 -8.92 -4.56 -13.16
CA SER A 32 -9.73 -3.46 -12.66
C SER A 32 -9.75 -2.22 -13.57
N ARG A 33 -9.06 -2.24 -14.70
CA ARG A 33 -8.97 -1.13 -15.67
C ARG A 33 -10.25 -0.97 -16.52
N HIS A 34 -11.37 -0.72 -15.88
CA HIS A 34 -12.66 -0.46 -16.53
C HIS A 34 -13.43 0.63 -15.78
N GLU A 35 -14.24 1.40 -16.51
CA GLU A 35 -15.01 2.55 -16.01
C GLU A 35 -15.89 2.26 -14.78
N ASP A 36 -16.50 1.08 -14.68
CA ASP A 36 -17.34 0.70 -13.54
C ASP A 36 -16.58 0.61 -12.20
N LEU A 37 -15.25 0.55 -12.28
CA LEU A 37 -14.36 0.48 -11.13
C LEU A 37 -13.63 1.80 -10.87
N ASP A 38 -13.97 2.88 -11.59
CA ASP A 38 -13.39 4.20 -11.37
C ASP A 38 -13.52 4.63 -9.90
N PHE A 39 -12.42 5.09 -9.31
CA PHE A 39 -12.39 5.52 -7.93
C PHE A 39 -11.80 6.92 -7.72
N ARG A 40 -11.53 7.66 -8.80
CA ARG A 40 -10.84 8.96 -8.76
C ARG A 40 -11.54 9.99 -7.89
N GLN A 41 -12.87 10.05 -7.96
CA GLN A 41 -13.67 11.01 -7.18
C GLN A 41 -13.59 10.80 -5.65
N LYS A 42 -13.00 9.69 -5.20
CA LYS A 42 -12.78 9.38 -3.78
C LYS A 42 -11.31 9.50 -3.37
N LEU A 43 -10.43 9.79 -4.32
CA LEU A 43 -8.99 9.88 -4.13
C LEU A 43 -8.52 11.31 -4.38
N SER A 44 -7.34 11.65 -3.84
CA SER A 44 -6.76 12.98 -4.00
C SER A 44 -5.82 13.09 -5.20
N GLY A 45 -5.54 11.96 -5.88
CA GLY A 45 -4.56 11.90 -6.95
C GLY A 45 -4.95 12.74 -8.16
N ASN A 46 -3.97 13.41 -8.74
CA ASN A 46 -4.07 13.95 -10.10
C ASN A 46 -3.62 12.85 -11.08
N ILE A 47 -4.41 11.79 -11.15
CA ILE A 47 -4.11 10.53 -11.84
C ILE A 47 -5.33 10.12 -12.65
N HIS A 48 -5.14 9.84 -13.95
CA HIS A 48 -6.26 9.53 -14.85
C HIS A 48 -6.84 8.14 -14.65
N TYR A 49 -6.08 7.22 -14.05
CA TYR A 49 -6.38 5.80 -13.99
C TYR A 49 -6.27 5.29 -12.55
N GLU A 50 -7.28 5.59 -11.75
CA GLU A 50 -7.41 5.09 -10.38
C GLU A 50 -8.70 4.27 -10.24
N TYR A 51 -8.54 3.02 -9.82
CA TYR A 51 -9.62 2.05 -9.79
C TYR A 51 -9.68 1.32 -8.44
N LYS A 52 -10.89 0.99 -7.98
CA LYS A 52 -11.07 0.02 -6.90
C LYS A 52 -10.71 -1.38 -7.42
N ILE A 53 -10.01 -2.18 -6.63
CA ILE A 53 -9.68 -3.56 -6.98
C ILE A 53 -10.89 -4.44 -6.67
N ASN A 54 -11.41 -5.12 -7.70
CA ASN A 54 -12.41 -6.17 -7.51
C ASN A 54 -11.73 -7.54 -7.55
N PHE A 55 -11.76 -8.27 -6.44
CA PHE A 55 -11.17 -9.61 -6.38
C PHE A 55 -12.10 -10.63 -7.05
N LYS A 56 -11.53 -11.45 -7.94
CA LYS A 56 -12.28 -12.54 -8.62
C LYS A 56 -12.93 -13.53 -7.67
N THR A 57 -12.30 -13.80 -6.53
CA THR A 57 -12.80 -14.75 -5.53
C THR A 57 -12.60 -14.18 -4.12
N LEU A 58 -13.43 -14.64 -3.19
CA LEU A 58 -13.28 -14.31 -1.76
C LEU A 58 -11.96 -14.87 -1.20
N GLU A 59 -11.51 -16.02 -1.70
CA GLU A 59 -10.23 -16.62 -1.35
C GLU A 59 -9.06 -15.71 -1.70
N HIS A 60 -9.02 -15.18 -2.93
CA HIS A 60 -8.01 -14.21 -3.35
C HIS A 60 -8.03 -12.95 -2.48
N LYS A 61 -9.23 -12.41 -2.18
CA LYS A 61 -9.37 -11.25 -1.28
C LYS A 61 -8.77 -11.58 0.09
N ASN A 62 -9.13 -12.71 0.67
CA ASN A 62 -8.68 -13.11 2.00
C ASN A 62 -7.17 -13.32 2.05
N LEU A 63 -6.57 -13.94 1.03
CA LEU A 63 -5.13 -14.14 0.95
C LEU A 63 -4.39 -12.81 0.98
N VAL A 64 -4.77 -11.87 0.10
CA VAL A 64 -4.15 -10.54 0.04
C VAL A 64 -4.35 -9.77 1.34
N VAL A 65 -5.58 -9.72 1.85
CA VAL A 65 -5.90 -9.00 3.10
C VAL A 65 -5.12 -9.58 4.28
N ASN A 66 -5.03 -10.90 4.40
CA ASN A 66 -4.30 -11.55 5.48
C ASN A 66 -2.81 -11.21 5.45
N GLU A 67 -2.19 -11.19 4.26
CA GLU A 67 -0.78 -10.86 4.14
C GLU A 67 -0.52 -9.37 4.45
N LEU A 68 -1.34 -8.46 3.91
CA LEU A 68 -1.24 -7.02 4.21
C LEU A 68 -1.44 -6.73 5.71
N LEU A 69 -2.41 -7.39 6.35
CA LEU A 69 -2.62 -7.28 7.79
C LEU A 69 -1.45 -7.88 8.59
N SER A 70 -0.79 -8.92 8.08
CA SER A 70 0.41 -9.48 8.72
C SER A 70 1.55 -8.45 8.75
N PHE A 71 1.74 -7.69 7.67
CA PHE A 71 2.71 -6.60 7.60
C PHE A 71 2.30 -5.44 8.53
N ALA A 72 1.04 -5.03 8.53
CA ALA A 72 0.57 -3.98 9.43
C ALA A 72 0.75 -4.35 10.91
N LYS A 73 0.55 -5.63 11.27
CA LYS A 73 0.80 -6.14 12.63
C LYS A 73 2.29 -6.10 12.99
N GLN A 74 3.16 -6.52 12.07
CA GLN A 74 4.61 -6.42 12.26
C GLN A 74 5.05 -4.98 12.49
N TYR A 75 4.57 -4.05 11.66
CA TYR A 75 4.84 -2.63 11.77
C TYR A 75 4.41 -2.04 13.12
N VAL A 76 3.18 -2.32 13.57
CA VAL A 76 2.68 -1.83 14.87
C VAL A 76 3.49 -2.37 16.04
N ASN A 77 3.89 -3.66 15.99
CA ASN A 77 4.71 -4.24 17.05
C ASN A 77 6.11 -3.60 17.09
N ALA A 78 6.76 -3.41 15.95
CA ALA A 78 8.05 -2.72 15.88
C ALA A 78 7.96 -1.28 16.41
N CYS A 79 6.90 -0.53 16.06
CA CYS A 79 6.65 0.80 16.60
C CYS A 79 6.52 0.83 18.12
N ARG A 80 5.93 -0.21 18.73
CA ARG A 80 5.78 -0.33 20.18
C ARG A 80 7.09 -0.61 20.88
N GLU A 81 7.84 -1.58 20.36
CA GLU A 81 9.09 -2.06 20.95
C GLU A 81 10.19 -0.98 20.92
N GLN A 82 10.34 -0.29 19.79
CA GLN A 82 11.44 0.66 19.58
C GLN A 82 11.09 2.10 20.03
N TYR A 83 9.87 2.51 19.73
CA TYR A 83 9.24 3.82 19.96
C TYR A 83 8.78 4.19 21.38
N ARG A 84 8.24 3.22 22.12
CA ARG A 84 7.24 3.49 23.19
C ARG A 84 6.19 4.54 22.74
N VAL A 85 5.86 4.59 21.45
CA VAL A 85 4.96 5.62 20.91
C VAL A 85 3.60 5.46 21.55
N LYS A 86 3.23 6.39 22.45
CA LYS A 86 1.99 6.31 23.24
C LYS A 86 0.75 6.11 22.37
N ARG A 87 0.73 6.70 21.16
CA ARG A 87 -0.35 6.56 20.17
C ARG A 87 -0.58 5.11 19.72
N PHE A 88 0.45 4.25 19.70
CA PHE A 88 0.32 2.83 19.33
C PHE A 88 0.13 1.90 20.54
N ASN A 89 0.22 2.40 21.77
CA ASN A 89 -0.13 1.60 22.95
C ASN A 89 -1.62 1.24 22.94
N GLU A 90 -2.48 2.09 22.38
CA GLU A 90 -3.92 1.86 22.26
C GLU A 90 -4.30 1.00 21.02
N VAL A 91 -3.49 1.04 19.95
CA VAL A 91 -3.77 0.32 18.69
C VAL A 91 -3.45 -1.16 18.83
N LYS A 92 -4.42 -1.97 19.27
CA LYS A 92 -4.23 -3.43 19.37
C LYS A 92 -4.03 -4.04 17.97
N ALA A 93 -2.85 -4.59 17.70
CA ALA A 93 -2.50 -5.20 16.40
C ALA A 93 -3.53 -6.26 15.94
N LYS A 94 -4.15 -6.98 16.89
CA LYS A 94 -5.22 -7.95 16.63
C LYS A 94 -6.55 -7.34 16.12
N ASN A 95 -6.76 -6.04 16.31
CA ASN A 95 -7.96 -5.32 15.91
C ASN A 95 -7.78 -4.58 14.57
N LEU A 96 -6.61 -4.70 13.93
CA LEU A 96 -6.38 -4.06 12.64
C LEU A 96 -7.28 -4.67 11.57
N GLN A 97 -7.88 -3.80 10.77
CA GLN A 97 -8.70 -4.14 9.61
C GLN A 97 -8.28 -3.28 8.42
N ILE A 98 -8.44 -3.83 7.21
CA ILE A 98 -8.28 -3.06 5.98
C ILE A 98 -9.50 -2.15 5.81
N ILE A 99 -9.26 -0.90 5.39
CA ILE A 99 -10.33 0.00 4.97
C ILE A 99 -10.62 -0.31 3.49
N ASP A 100 -11.81 -0.82 3.21
CA ASP A 100 -12.25 -1.11 1.86
C ASP A 100 -12.75 0.17 1.13
N PRO A 101 -12.61 0.24 -0.21
CA PRO A 101 -11.94 -0.75 -1.07
C PRO A 101 -10.42 -0.57 -1.07
N ILE A 102 -9.69 -1.65 -1.37
CA ILE A 102 -8.30 -1.54 -1.85
C ILE A 102 -8.36 -0.94 -3.26
N TRP A 103 -7.50 0.02 -3.58
CA TRP A 103 -7.45 0.65 -4.90
C TRP A 103 -6.08 0.50 -5.56
N VAL A 104 -6.01 0.72 -6.87
CA VAL A 104 -4.79 0.73 -7.68
C VAL A 104 -4.70 2.03 -8.46
N ASN A 105 -3.49 2.58 -8.52
CA ASN A 105 -3.13 3.71 -9.35
C ASN A 105 -2.27 3.22 -10.51
N PHE A 106 -2.66 3.58 -11.74
CA PHE A 106 -1.82 3.41 -12.93
C PHE A 106 -1.23 4.76 -13.33
N MET A 107 -0.24 5.18 -12.55
CA MET A 107 0.41 6.48 -12.69
C MET A 107 1.24 6.55 -13.98
N ARG A 108 1.10 7.67 -14.70
CA ARG A 108 1.86 8.03 -15.89
C ARG A 108 2.79 9.22 -15.60
N ASN A 109 3.71 9.50 -16.53
CA ASN A 109 4.58 10.67 -16.46
C ASN A 109 3.73 11.96 -16.33
N GLY A 110 4.11 12.82 -15.39
CA GLY A 110 3.45 14.10 -15.10
C GLY A 110 2.25 14.00 -14.15
N GLU A 111 1.83 12.80 -13.77
CA GLU A 111 0.79 12.58 -12.76
C GLU A 111 1.39 12.56 -11.35
N TRP A 112 0.61 12.95 -10.35
CA TRP A 112 1.11 13.13 -8.99
C TRP A 112 0.01 12.98 -7.95
N ASN A 113 0.41 12.67 -6.72
CA ASN A 113 -0.46 12.76 -5.54
C ASN A 113 -0.14 14.04 -4.76
N PRO A 114 -1.10 14.92 -4.46
CA PRO A 114 -0.89 16.05 -3.57
C PRO A 114 -0.57 15.61 -2.15
N VAL A 115 -0.06 16.54 -1.36
CA VAL A 115 -0.03 16.39 0.10
C VAL A 115 -1.46 16.21 0.61
N HIS A 116 -1.73 15.10 1.29
CA HIS A 116 -3.04 14.77 1.83
C HIS A 116 -2.91 13.90 3.10
N PHE A 117 -4.04 13.66 3.76
CA PHE A 117 -4.13 12.81 4.94
C PHE A 117 -5.07 11.63 4.68
N HIS A 118 -4.81 10.51 5.35
CA HIS A 118 -5.71 9.37 5.35
C HIS A 118 -6.56 9.36 6.62
N ALA A 119 -7.80 8.87 6.51
CA ALA A 119 -8.65 8.61 7.67
C ALA A 119 -8.16 7.42 8.52
N GLY A 120 -7.33 6.55 7.94
CA GLY A 120 -6.78 5.36 8.61
C GLY A 120 -5.64 5.67 9.58
N GLN A 121 -5.33 4.69 10.44
CA GLN A 121 -4.22 4.80 11.40
C GLN A 121 -2.86 4.44 10.81
N ILE A 122 -2.86 3.63 9.74
CA ILE A 122 -1.68 3.13 9.04
C ILE A 122 -1.98 3.25 7.55
N SER A 123 -1.04 3.82 6.81
CA SER A 123 -1.05 3.84 5.34
C SER A 123 0.09 2.96 4.82
N CYS A 124 -0.12 2.35 3.66
CA CYS A 124 0.92 1.61 2.96
C CYS A 124 0.71 1.75 1.45
N VAL A 125 1.78 1.54 0.69
CA VAL A 125 1.77 1.47 -0.77
C VAL A 125 2.57 0.26 -1.21
N THR A 126 2.14 -0.37 -2.30
CA THR A 126 2.84 -1.51 -2.90
C THR A 126 3.04 -1.25 -4.39
N TYR A 127 4.25 -1.51 -4.88
CA TYR A 127 4.59 -1.36 -6.29
C TYR A 127 4.46 -2.70 -7.02
N LEU A 128 3.50 -2.80 -7.94
CA LEU A 128 3.22 -4.03 -8.72
C LEU A 128 3.91 -4.05 -10.09
N SER A 129 4.32 -2.87 -10.57
CA SER A 129 5.08 -2.66 -11.78
C SER A 129 5.74 -1.29 -11.68
N ILE A 130 7.02 -1.20 -12.01
CA ILE A 130 7.80 0.03 -12.03
C ILE A 130 8.43 0.16 -13.42
N PRO A 131 8.26 1.28 -14.14
CA PRO A 131 8.95 1.55 -15.40
C PRO A 131 10.47 1.46 -15.24
N ARG A 132 11.20 1.09 -16.30
CA ARG A 132 12.66 0.93 -16.22
C ARG A 132 13.35 2.26 -15.95
N GLU A 133 12.78 3.33 -16.50
CA GLU A 133 13.20 4.72 -16.43
C GLU A 133 13.36 5.18 -14.96
N ILE A 134 12.48 4.74 -14.06
CA ILE A 134 12.59 5.07 -12.62
C ILE A 134 13.88 4.51 -12.00
N ASN A 135 14.33 3.32 -12.45
CA ASN A 135 15.61 2.77 -11.99
C ASN A 135 16.82 3.48 -12.59
N GLU A 136 16.65 4.12 -13.76
CA GLU A 136 17.70 4.90 -14.40
C GLU A 136 17.83 6.26 -13.68
N GLU A 137 16.72 6.93 -13.40
CA GLU A 137 16.67 8.18 -12.61
C GLU A 137 17.33 8.00 -11.23
N ASN A 138 16.99 6.92 -10.51
CA ASN A 138 17.56 6.65 -9.19
C ASN A 138 19.07 6.36 -9.17
N LYS A 139 19.72 6.10 -10.32
CA LYS A 139 21.17 5.93 -10.41
C LYS A 139 21.93 7.24 -10.59
N VAL A 140 21.24 8.29 -11.03
CA VAL A 140 21.86 9.56 -11.44
C VAL A 140 22.04 10.52 -10.26
N ASP A 141 21.52 10.18 -9.07
CA ASP A 141 21.63 11.00 -7.86
C ASP A 141 22.68 10.43 -6.88
N PRO A 142 23.89 11.03 -6.78
CA PRO A 142 24.89 10.72 -5.74
C PRO A 142 24.62 11.39 -4.38
#